data_AF-A0A182S6E2-F1
#
_entry.id   AF-A0A182S6E2-F1
#
_cell.length_a   1.000
_cell.length_b   1.000
_cell.length_c   1.000
_cell.angle_alpha   90.00
_cell.angle_beta   90.00
_cell.angle_gamma   90.00
#
_symmetry.space_group_name_H-M   'P 1'
#
loop_
_entity.id
_entity.type
_entity.pdbx_description
1 polymer ?
#
loop_
_entity_poly.entity_id
_entity_poly.type
_entity_poly.pdbx_seq_one_letter_code
_entity_poly.pdbx_strand_id
1 'polypeptide(L)'
;MKLFLVLLLASVAWAQRPQTVAVIDKLQQVHPLYRQIQDYVINTISEARLSSSAKIYDFHRDIIMIKSTFLGTSIRQEQELLHQINGQPLSVDQQCLSFVRQNADVNMNLAGVSYSTCITSAGDTLVSTVKAFYDELDVNEAAYVGVGLFEEFRNENIFFNPQNIITKLESRMFRLEDFPTHIGSELLDAIAGFTNSLD
;
A
#
# COMPACT_ATOMS: atom_id res chain seq x y z
N MET A 1 1.22 22.48 -8.04
CA MET A 1 -0.19 22.42 -8.46
C MET A 1 -0.85 21.04 -8.31
N LYS A 2 -0.13 19.91 -8.35
CA LYS A 2 -0.75 18.57 -8.16
C LYS A 2 -1.18 18.23 -6.72
N LEU A 3 -0.54 18.80 -5.69
CA LEU A 3 -0.94 18.59 -4.29
C LEU A 3 -2.33 19.16 -3.96
N PHE A 4 -2.72 20.29 -4.58
CA PHE A 4 -3.98 20.96 -4.28
C PHE A 4 -5.21 20.22 -4.84
N LEU A 5 -5.05 19.44 -5.93
CA LEU A 5 -6.16 18.70 -6.53
C LEU A 5 -6.54 17.46 -5.70
N VAL A 6 -5.56 16.87 -5.00
CA VAL A 6 -5.79 15.73 -4.10
C VAL A 6 -6.51 16.17 -2.82
N LEU A 7 -6.19 17.37 -2.31
CA LEU A 7 -6.85 17.94 -1.13
C LEU A 7 -8.31 18.36 -1.36
N LEU A 8 -8.69 18.76 -2.58
CA LEU A 8 -10.07 19.15 -2.91
C LEU A 8 -11.02 17.96 -3.09
N LEU A 9 -10.51 16.81 -3.55
CA LEU A 9 -11.28 15.55 -3.58
C LEU A 9 -11.41 14.91 -2.20
N ALA A 10 -10.52 15.26 -1.27
CA ALA A 10 -10.49 14.71 0.08
C ALA A 10 -11.63 15.29 0.95
N SER A 11 -11.90 16.60 0.93
CA SER A 11 -12.75 17.24 1.95
C SER A 11 -14.20 16.73 2.04
N VAL A 12 -14.78 16.15 0.97
CA VAL A 12 -16.15 15.62 0.97
C VAL A 12 -16.20 14.14 1.36
N ALA A 13 -15.18 13.36 1.00
CA ALA A 13 -15.07 11.92 1.29
C ALA A 13 -14.84 11.62 2.79
N TRP A 14 -14.33 12.59 3.55
CA TRP A 14 -13.95 12.43 4.96
C TRP A 14 -15.13 12.20 5.90
N ALA A 15 -16.35 12.63 5.53
CA ALA A 15 -17.49 12.58 6.44
C ALA A 15 -18.07 11.16 6.66
N GLN A 16 -17.89 10.23 5.71
CA GLN A 16 -18.59 8.94 5.75
C GLN A 16 -17.67 7.73 5.96
N ARG A 17 -16.41 7.77 5.49
CA ARG A 17 -15.44 6.67 5.67
C ARG A 17 -14.04 7.19 6.06
N PRO A 18 -13.88 7.85 7.22
CA PRO A 18 -12.60 8.45 7.62
C PRO A 18 -11.48 7.40 7.80
N GLN A 19 -11.81 6.20 8.29
CA GLN A 19 -10.81 5.15 8.50
C GLN A 19 -10.26 4.58 7.20
N THR A 20 -11.07 4.46 6.14
CA THR A 20 -10.58 4.03 4.82
C THR A 20 -9.63 5.06 4.21
N VAL A 21 -9.87 6.36 4.44
CA VAL A 21 -8.94 7.41 4.03
C VAL A 21 -7.63 7.31 4.82
N ALA A 22 -7.71 7.07 6.14
CA ALA A 22 -6.53 6.92 6.98
C ALA A 22 -5.60 5.75 6.56
N VAL A 23 -6.13 4.70 5.92
CA VAL A 23 -5.31 3.63 5.31
C VAL A 23 -4.36 4.19 4.24
N ILE A 24 -4.83 5.14 3.41
CA ILE A 24 -4.00 5.79 2.39
C ILE A 24 -2.92 6.66 3.04
N ASP A 25 -3.28 7.44 4.06
CA ASP A 25 -2.31 8.25 4.79
C ASP A 25 -1.23 7.36 5.43
N LYS A 26 -1.61 6.20 5.97
CA LYS A 26 -0.68 5.23 6.53
C LYS A 26 0.22 4.63 5.45
N LEU A 27 -0.31 4.27 4.28
CA LEU A 27 0.50 3.82 3.15
C LEU A 27 1.55 4.88 2.73
N GLN A 28 1.17 6.15 2.72
CA GLN A 28 2.09 7.25 2.40
C GLN A 28 3.18 7.44 3.46
N GLN A 29 2.91 7.11 4.73
CA GLN A 29 3.91 7.11 5.80
C GLN A 29 4.86 5.90 5.72
N VAL A 30 4.33 4.73 5.38
CA VAL A 30 5.11 3.48 5.27
C VAL A 30 6.04 3.52 4.05
N HIS A 31 5.54 3.99 2.90
CA HIS A 31 6.24 3.99 1.62
C HIS A 31 7.68 4.56 1.64
N PRO A 32 7.98 5.72 2.25
CA PRO A 32 9.35 6.25 2.29
C PRO A 32 10.32 5.42 3.13
N LEU A 33 9.86 4.59 4.08
CA LEU A 33 10.74 3.73 4.89
C LEU A 33 11.44 2.67 4.03
N TYR A 34 10.75 2.19 3.00
CA TYR A 34 11.34 1.27 2.02
C TYR A 34 12.52 1.89 1.27
N ARG A 35 12.43 3.19 0.96
CA ARG A 35 13.51 3.92 0.31
C ARG A 35 14.71 4.09 1.25
N GLN A 36 14.48 4.35 2.55
CA GLN A 36 15.58 4.47 3.51
C GLN A 36 16.36 3.16 3.67
N ILE A 37 15.66 2.03 3.70
CA ILE A 37 16.28 0.70 3.73
C ILE A 37 17.09 0.47 2.45
N GLN A 38 16.50 0.76 1.28
CA GLN A 38 17.18 0.62 -0.01
C GLN A 38 18.41 1.54 -0.13
N ASP A 39 18.30 2.79 0.33
CA ASP A 39 19.35 3.80 0.30
C ASP A 39 20.53 3.46 1.24
N TYR A 40 20.28 2.74 2.34
CA TYR A 40 21.33 2.28 3.25
C TYR A 40 22.23 1.19 2.63
N VAL A 41 21.72 0.37 1.71
CA VAL A 41 22.50 -0.67 1.02
C VAL A 41 23.38 -0.09 -0.12
N ILE A 42 23.31 1.22 -0.40
CA ILE A 42 23.90 1.87 -1.59
C ILE A 42 25.42 2.02 -1.57
N ASN A 43 26.12 1.80 -0.45
CA ASN A 43 27.59 1.93 -0.46
C ASN A 43 28.34 0.73 -1.05
N THR A 44 27.67 -0.33 -1.51
CA THR A 44 28.33 -1.54 -2.05
C THR A 44 27.49 -2.27 -3.10
N ILE A 45 26.83 -1.54 -4.02
CA ILE A 45 25.87 -2.12 -4.96
C ILE A 45 26.11 -1.67 -6.42
N SER A 46 25.96 -2.60 -7.38
CA SER A 46 26.01 -2.35 -8.83
C SER A 46 24.85 -1.46 -9.34
N GLU A 47 25.06 -0.69 -10.43
CA GLU A 47 24.03 0.15 -11.08
C GLU A 47 22.70 -0.56 -11.35
N ALA A 48 22.71 -1.85 -11.70
CA ALA A 48 21.50 -2.63 -11.97
C ALA A 48 20.56 -2.75 -10.75
N ARG A 49 21.12 -2.92 -9.55
CA ARG A 49 20.35 -3.03 -8.29
C ARG A 49 19.80 -1.67 -7.84
N LEU A 50 20.55 -0.58 -8.07
CA LEU A 50 20.06 0.78 -7.86
C LEU A 50 18.84 1.07 -8.74
N SER A 51 18.91 0.65 -10.01
CA SER A 51 17.80 0.79 -10.96
C SER A 51 16.58 -0.03 -10.54
N SER A 52 16.75 -1.28 -10.08
CA SER A 52 15.63 -2.12 -9.65
C SER A 52 14.94 -1.59 -8.39
N SER A 53 15.70 -1.11 -7.39
CA SER A 53 15.14 -0.50 -6.18
C SER A 53 14.29 0.74 -6.49
N ALA A 54 14.77 1.60 -7.39
CA ALA A 54 14.00 2.76 -7.87
C ALA A 54 12.70 2.34 -8.58
N LYS A 55 12.73 1.26 -9.37
CA LYS A 55 11.52 0.72 -10.03
C LYS A 55 10.51 0.12 -9.06
N ILE A 56 10.96 -0.56 -8.01
CA ILE A 56 10.10 -1.07 -6.93
C ILE A 56 9.41 0.09 -6.22
N TYR A 57 10.18 1.13 -5.87
CA TYR A 57 9.65 2.35 -5.26
C TYR A 57 8.61 3.03 -6.16
N ASP A 58 8.92 3.24 -7.43
CA ASP A 58 7.98 3.84 -8.39
C ASP A 58 6.70 3.02 -8.52
N PHE A 59 6.80 1.68 -8.56
CA PHE A 59 5.64 0.80 -8.60
C PHE A 59 4.73 0.99 -7.38
N HIS A 60 5.28 0.97 -6.17
CA HIS A 60 4.48 1.18 -4.96
C HIS A 60 3.80 2.55 -4.98
N ARG A 61 4.54 3.61 -5.34
CA ARG A 61 4.00 4.97 -5.45
C ARG A 61 2.84 5.02 -6.44
N ASP A 62 3.01 4.44 -7.62
CA ASP A 62 2.03 4.53 -8.70
C ASP A 62 0.77 3.72 -8.37
N ILE A 63 0.91 2.53 -7.78
CA ILE A 63 -0.23 1.75 -7.27
C ILE A 63 -0.97 2.52 -6.18
N ILE A 64 -0.27 3.06 -5.17
CA ILE A 64 -0.88 3.86 -4.11
C ILE A 64 -1.66 5.03 -4.71
N MET A 65 -1.08 5.77 -5.66
CA MET A 65 -1.72 6.92 -6.29
C MET A 65 -2.99 6.54 -7.06
N ILE A 66 -2.89 5.58 -7.99
CA ILE A 66 -4.00 5.15 -8.84
C ILE A 66 -5.15 4.59 -7.97
N LYS A 67 -4.80 3.79 -6.97
CA LYS A 67 -5.77 3.14 -6.09
C LYS A 67 -6.39 4.10 -5.08
N SER A 68 -5.69 5.15 -4.66
CA SER A 68 -6.28 6.25 -3.89
C SER A 68 -7.39 6.97 -4.66
N THR A 69 -7.21 7.17 -5.98
CA THR A 69 -8.28 7.75 -6.83
C THR A 69 -9.52 6.86 -6.88
N PHE A 70 -9.34 5.54 -6.94
CA PHE A 70 -10.46 4.59 -6.87
C PHE A 70 -11.23 4.74 -5.55
N LEU A 71 -10.55 4.74 -4.41
CA LEU A 71 -11.21 4.87 -3.10
C LEU A 71 -11.99 6.17 -2.97
N GLY A 72 -11.37 7.29 -3.33
CA GLY A 72 -12.04 8.59 -3.31
C GLY A 72 -13.28 8.63 -4.21
N THR A 73 -13.21 8.00 -5.38
CA THR A 73 -14.33 7.92 -6.32
C THR A 73 -15.47 7.05 -5.76
N SER A 74 -15.15 5.87 -5.22
CA SER A 74 -16.16 4.95 -4.64
C SER A 74 -16.87 5.57 -3.44
N ILE A 75 -16.12 6.22 -2.53
CA ILE A 75 -16.71 6.91 -1.37
C ILE A 75 -17.63 8.03 -1.82
N ARG A 76 -17.20 8.85 -2.79
CA ARG A 76 -18.04 9.94 -3.32
C ARG A 76 -19.32 9.42 -3.96
N GLN A 77 -19.23 8.35 -4.76
CA GLN A 77 -20.40 7.74 -5.40
C GLN A 77 -21.39 7.17 -4.37
N GLU A 78 -20.90 6.53 -3.32
CA GLU A 78 -21.74 6.07 -2.21
C GLU A 78 -22.44 7.24 -1.51
N GLN A 79 -21.71 8.31 -1.21
CA GLN A 79 -22.25 9.51 -0.58
C GLN A 79 -23.35 10.16 -1.44
N GLU A 80 -23.11 10.32 -2.75
CA GLU A 80 -24.08 10.87 -3.69
C GLU A 80 -25.36 10.03 -3.75
N LEU A 81 -25.22 8.70 -3.78
CA LEU A 81 -26.35 7.78 -3.76
C LEU A 81 -27.15 7.89 -2.45
N LEU A 82 -26.48 7.85 -1.30
CA LEU A 82 -27.16 7.96 -0.01
C LEU A 82 -27.82 9.32 0.19
N HIS A 83 -27.21 10.40 -0.31
CA HIS A 83 -27.81 11.73 -0.29
C HIS A 83 -29.12 11.76 -1.07
N GLN A 84 -29.15 11.20 -2.28
CA GLN A 84 -30.36 11.11 -3.09
C GLN A 84 -31.45 10.27 -2.44
N ILE A 85 -31.09 9.15 -1.81
CA ILE A 85 -32.03 8.28 -1.09
C ILE A 85 -32.62 8.98 0.13
N ASN A 86 -31.78 9.65 0.93
CA ASN A 86 -32.21 10.31 2.16
C ASN A 86 -32.95 11.62 1.90
N GLY A 87 -32.80 12.22 0.71
CA GLY A 87 -33.56 13.39 0.28
C GLY A 87 -34.95 13.08 -0.30
N GLN A 88 -35.35 11.80 -0.38
CA GLN A 88 -36.67 11.44 -0.90
C GLN A 88 -37.81 11.87 0.04
N PRO A 89 -38.95 12.34 -0.49
CA PRO A 89 -40.12 12.65 0.32
C PRO A 89 -40.65 11.44 1.11
N LEU A 90 -41.31 11.69 2.25
CA LEU A 90 -41.92 10.63 3.07
C LEU A 90 -43.02 9.84 2.36
N SER A 91 -43.58 10.38 1.26
CA SER A 91 -44.55 9.69 0.41
C SER A 91 -43.94 8.55 -0.41
N VAL A 92 -42.61 8.50 -0.54
CA VAL A 92 -41.90 7.42 -1.22
C VAL A 92 -41.85 6.19 -0.32
N ASP A 93 -41.97 5.01 -0.93
CA ASP A 93 -41.93 3.73 -0.24
C ASP A 93 -40.62 3.54 0.54
N GLN A 94 -40.73 3.54 1.87
CA GLN A 94 -39.58 3.42 2.78
C GLN A 94 -38.92 2.04 2.75
N GLN A 95 -39.66 0.98 2.39
CA GLN A 95 -39.11 -0.36 2.20
C GLN A 95 -38.24 -0.40 0.94
N CYS A 96 -38.70 0.25 -0.14
CA CYS A 96 -37.89 0.43 -1.35
C CYS A 96 -36.60 1.21 -1.04
N LEU A 97 -36.70 2.35 -0.34
CA LEU A 97 -35.51 3.13 0.03
C LEU A 97 -34.54 2.34 0.91
N SER A 98 -35.05 1.53 1.84
CA SER A 98 -34.21 0.66 2.68
C SER A 98 -33.50 -0.42 1.87
N PHE A 99 -34.18 -1.02 0.89
CA PHE A 99 -33.56 -1.96 -0.05
C PHE A 99 -32.43 -1.30 -0.85
N VAL A 100 -32.63 -0.08 -1.37
CA VAL A 100 -31.57 0.63 -2.12
C VAL A 100 -30.36 0.94 -1.21
N ARG A 101 -30.58 1.35 0.05
CA ARG A 101 -29.48 1.54 1.01
C ARG A 101 -28.69 0.25 1.24
N GLN A 102 -29.38 -0.88 1.39
CA GLN A 102 -28.72 -2.18 1.56
C GLN A 102 -27.89 -2.57 0.34
N ASN A 103 -28.38 -2.31 -0.88
CA ASN A 103 -27.61 -2.55 -2.10
C ASN A 103 -26.37 -1.65 -2.20
N ALA A 104 -26.45 -0.40 -1.73
CA ALA A 104 -25.29 0.49 -1.65
C ALA A 104 -24.19 -0.13 -0.77
N ASP A 105 -24.56 -0.67 0.40
CA ASP A 105 -23.63 -1.32 1.32
C ASP A 105 -22.99 -2.59 0.72
N VAL A 106 -23.79 -3.45 0.07
CA VAL A 106 -23.30 -4.64 -0.64
C VAL A 106 -22.32 -4.26 -1.76
N ASN A 107 -22.60 -3.21 -2.51
CA ASN A 107 -21.71 -2.72 -3.56
C ASN A 107 -20.38 -2.20 -2.98
N MET A 108 -20.42 -1.51 -1.84
CA MET A 108 -19.19 -1.11 -1.15
C MET A 108 -18.40 -2.31 -0.63
N ASN A 109 -19.07 -3.36 -0.16
CA ASN A 109 -18.40 -4.58 0.25
C ASN A 109 -17.66 -5.21 -0.94
N LEU A 110 -18.34 -5.39 -2.07
CA LEU A 110 -17.75 -5.92 -3.30
C LEU A 110 -16.58 -5.05 -3.80
N ALA A 111 -16.75 -3.73 -3.81
CA ALA A 111 -15.71 -2.79 -4.22
C ALA A 111 -14.46 -2.92 -3.32
N GLY A 112 -14.66 -3.10 -2.02
CA GLY A 112 -13.57 -3.23 -1.05
C GLY A 112 -12.81 -4.55 -1.17
N VAL A 113 -13.51 -5.67 -1.35
CA VAL A 113 -12.87 -6.97 -1.63
C VAL A 113 -12.10 -6.92 -2.95
N SER A 114 -12.71 -6.35 -3.99
CA SER A 114 -12.09 -6.20 -5.31
C SER A 114 -10.82 -5.34 -5.25
N TYR A 115 -10.86 -4.26 -4.48
CA TYR A 115 -9.70 -3.42 -4.22
C TYR A 115 -8.55 -4.21 -3.61
N SER A 116 -8.79 -4.82 -2.45
CA SER A 116 -7.77 -5.54 -1.68
C SER A 116 -7.17 -6.71 -2.48
N THR A 117 -8.01 -7.46 -3.20
CA THR A 117 -7.58 -8.55 -4.07
C THR A 117 -6.70 -8.04 -5.21
N CYS A 118 -7.08 -6.93 -5.83
CA CYS A 118 -6.31 -6.36 -6.93
C CYS A 118 -4.92 -5.90 -6.49
N ILE A 119 -4.81 -5.21 -5.36
CA ILE A 119 -3.51 -4.69 -4.91
C ILE A 119 -2.60 -5.77 -4.34
N THR A 120 -3.17 -6.80 -3.69
CA THR A 120 -2.40 -7.97 -3.23
C THR A 120 -1.87 -8.77 -4.41
N SER A 121 -2.69 -9.03 -5.44
CA SER A 121 -2.24 -9.68 -6.67
C SER A 121 -1.16 -8.90 -7.41
N ALA A 122 -1.26 -7.57 -7.45
CA ALA A 122 -0.23 -6.70 -7.99
C ALA A 122 1.08 -6.80 -7.16
N GLY A 123 0.96 -6.85 -5.83
CA GLY A 123 2.09 -7.10 -4.92
C GLY A 123 2.75 -8.46 -5.14
N ASP A 124 1.96 -9.53 -5.29
CA ASP A 124 2.46 -10.90 -5.54
C ASP A 124 3.24 -10.98 -6.86
N THR A 125 2.74 -10.28 -7.89
CA THR A 125 3.42 -10.16 -9.19
C THR A 125 4.75 -9.43 -9.06
N LEU A 126 4.80 -8.34 -8.27
CA LEU A 126 6.04 -7.62 -8.01
C LEU A 126 7.05 -8.51 -7.27
N VAL A 127 6.63 -9.16 -6.19
CA VAL A 127 7.49 -10.04 -5.38
C VAL A 127 8.07 -11.16 -6.21
N SER A 128 7.25 -11.85 -7.01
CA SER A 128 7.71 -12.93 -7.89
C SER A 128 8.68 -12.44 -8.98
N THR A 129 8.41 -11.28 -9.58
CA THR A 129 9.29 -10.68 -10.60
C THR A 129 10.65 -10.29 -10.02
N VAL A 130 10.64 -9.65 -8.85
CA VAL A 130 11.88 -9.26 -8.17
C VAL A 130 12.67 -10.49 -7.73
N LYS A 131 11.98 -11.53 -7.23
CA LYS A 131 12.61 -12.81 -6.90
C LYS A 131 13.34 -13.42 -8.10
N ALA A 132 12.65 -13.57 -9.23
CA ALA A 132 13.25 -14.10 -10.45
C ALA A 132 14.48 -13.29 -10.92
N PHE A 133 14.44 -11.96 -10.78
CA PHE A 133 15.55 -11.09 -11.16
C PHE A 133 16.81 -11.31 -10.28
N TYR A 134 16.65 -11.45 -8.97
CA TYR A 134 17.79 -11.66 -8.07
C TYR A 134 18.29 -13.10 -8.06
N ASP A 135 17.41 -14.09 -8.31
CA ASP A 135 17.81 -15.49 -8.49
C ASP A 135 18.75 -15.64 -9.70
N GLU A 136 18.52 -14.91 -10.80
CA GLU A 136 19.43 -14.86 -11.97
C GLU A 136 20.79 -14.24 -11.65
N LEU A 137 20.86 -13.40 -10.61
CA LEU A 137 22.07 -12.71 -10.18
C LEU A 137 22.83 -13.45 -9.06
N ASP A 138 22.38 -14.65 -8.67
CA ASP A 138 22.91 -15.47 -7.57
C ASP A 138 23.04 -14.69 -6.25
N VAL A 139 22.03 -13.87 -5.95
CA VAL A 139 22.02 -12.96 -4.78
C VAL A 139 21.20 -13.55 -3.64
N ASN A 140 21.72 -13.39 -2.42
CA ASN A 140 21.11 -13.90 -1.19
C ASN A 140 19.73 -13.27 -0.88
N GLU A 141 18.87 -14.02 -0.18
CA GLU A 141 17.47 -13.65 0.09
C GLU A 141 17.27 -12.35 0.89
N ALA A 142 18.31 -11.90 1.60
CA ALA A 142 18.31 -10.62 2.31
C ALA A 142 18.12 -9.40 1.37
N ALA A 143 18.37 -9.56 0.05
CA ALA A 143 18.10 -8.54 -0.96
C ALA A 143 16.59 -8.32 -1.25
N TYR A 144 15.71 -9.22 -0.77
CA TYR A 144 14.26 -9.13 -0.95
C TYR A 144 13.54 -8.31 0.12
N VAL A 145 14.27 -7.87 1.14
CA VAL A 145 13.74 -7.03 2.20
C VAL A 145 13.22 -5.74 1.58
N GLY A 146 11.93 -5.48 1.73
CA GLY A 146 11.31 -4.27 1.20
C GLY A 146 10.55 -4.42 -0.13
N VAL A 147 10.22 -5.62 -0.59
CA VAL A 147 9.41 -5.76 -1.84
C VAL A 147 7.90 -5.80 -1.56
N GLY A 148 7.49 -6.49 -0.50
CA GLY A 148 6.07 -6.64 -0.15
C GLY A 148 5.55 -5.49 0.70
N LEU A 149 4.62 -4.69 0.18
CA LEU A 149 3.87 -3.63 0.89
C LEU A 149 2.36 -3.87 0.92
N PHE A 150 1.84 -4.65 -0.02
CA PHE A 150 0.39 -4.83 -0.19
C PHE A 150 -0.16 -6.09 0.47
N GLU A 151 0.69 -6.89 1.13
CA GLU A 151 0.29 -8.10 1.84
C GLU A 151 -0.69 -7.80 2.99
N GLU A 152 -0.60 -6.61 3.56
CA GLU A 152 -1.43 -6.11 4.66
C GLU A 152 -2.92 -6.10 4.31
N PHE A 153 -3.25 -6.04 3.01
CA PHE A 153 -4.61 -6.04 2.49
C PHE A 153 -5.17 -7.44 2.26
N ARG A 154 -4.34 -8.48 2.40
CA ARG A 154 -4.80 -9.85 2.16
C ARG A 154 -5.89 -10.23 3.15
N ASN A 155 -6.99 -10.77 2.60
CA ASN A 155 -8.20 -11.15 3.32
C ASN A 155 -8.88 -10.00 4.07
N GLU A 156 -8.56 -8.74 3.74
CA GLU A 156 -9.21 -7.57 4.32
C GLU A 156 -10.10 -6.87 3.31
N ASN A 157 -11.18 -6.26 3.79
CA ASN A 157 -11.97 -5.34 3.00
C ASN A 157 -11.62 -3.91 3.40
N ILE A 158 -11.11 -3.10 2.47
CA ILE A 158 -10.67 -1.74 2.79
C ILE A 158 -11.79 -0.78 3.25
N PHE A 159 -13.04 -1.05 2.87
CA PHE A 159 -14.19 -0.25 3.29
C PHE A 159 -14.82 -0.75 4.60
N PHE A 160 -14.69 -2.04 4.94
CA PHE A 160 -15.34 -2.65 6.11
C PHE A 160 -14.37 -2.94 7.26
N ASN A 161 -13.11 -3.24 6.96
CA ASN A 161 -12.04 -3.56 7.93
C ASN A 161 -10.83 -2.60 7.83
N PRO A 162 -11.00 -1.27 7.63
CA PRO A 162 -9.85 -0.37 7.44
C PRO A 162 -8.90 -0.36 8.64
N GLN A 163 -9.41 -0.52 9.87
CA GLN A 163 -8.59 -0.49 11.07
C GLN A 163 -7.61 -1.68 11.14
N ASN A 164 -8.03 -2.88 10.71
CA ASN A 164 -7.14 -4.04 10.68
C ASN A 164 -5.96 -3.80 9.74
N ILE A 165 -6.21 -3.18 8.59
CA ILE A 165 -5.19 -2.83 7.62
C ILE A 165 -4.22 -1.80 8.22
N ILE A 166 -4.74 -0.77 8.91
CA ILE A 166 -3.91 0.23 9.61
C ILE A 166 -3.00 -0.46 10.63
N THR A 167 -3.55 -1.33 11.48
CA THR A 167 -2.75 -2.05 12.49
C THR A 167 -1.69 -2.95 11.85
N LYS A 168 -2.01 -3.64 10.75
CA LYS A 168 -1.02 -4.44 10.00
C LYS A 168 0.09 -3.56 9.41
N LEU A 169 -0.26 -2.40 8.84
CA LEU A 169 0.70 -1.41 8.32
C LEU A 169 1.58 -0.83 9.43
N GLU A 170 1.02 -0.52 10.60
CA GLU A 170 1.77 -0.04 11.78
C GLU A 170 2.74 -1.08 12.30
N SER A 171 2.29 -2.32 12.44
CA SER A 171 3.16 -3.44 12.80
C SER A 171 4.28 -3.61 11.78
N ARG A 172 4.00 -3.39 10.48
CA ARG A 172 5.04 -3.40 9.45
C ARG A 172 6.01 -2.24 9.57
N MET A 173 5.55 -1.01 9.82
CA MET A 173 6.44 0.13 10.07
C MET A 173 7.42 -0.18 11.20
N PHE A 174 6.93 -0.69 12.32
CA PHE A 174 7.77 -1.08 13.44
C PHE A 174 8.82 -2.13 13.03
N ARG A 175 8.44 -3.16 12.25
CA ARG A 175 9.41 -4.15 11.73
C ARG A 175 10.42 -3.56 10.76
N LEU A 176 10.04 -2.54 9.97
CA LEU A 176 10.93 -1.86 9.04
C LEU A 176 11.87 -0.90 9.75
N GLU A 177 11.43 -0.29 10.84
CA GLU A 177 12.26 0.54 11.75
C GLU A 177 13.22 -0.32 12.58
N ASP A 178 12.78 -1.51 12.99
CA ASP A 178 13.58 -2.52 13.70
C ASP A 178 14.41 -3.38 12.73
N PHE A 179 14.24 -3.22 11.40
CA PHE A 179 15.05 -3.92 10.41
C PHE A 179 16.48 -3.44 10.57
N PRO A 180 17.37 -4.29 11.09
CA PRO A 180 18.70 -3.83 11.37
C PRO A 180 19.38 -3.61 10.02
N THR A 181 20.19 -2.59 9.99
CA THR A 181 21.35 -2.39 9.13
C THR A 181 22.34 -3.57 9.10
N HIS A 182 21.95 -4.79 9.52
CA HIS A 182 22.78 -5.99 9.66
C HIS A 182 23.26 -6.59 8.33
N ILE A 183 22.61 -6.28 7.20
CA ILE A 183 23.20 -6.60 5.88
C ILE A 183 24.48 -5.79 5.66
N GLY A 184 24.58 -4.59 6.26
CA GLY A 184 25.79 -3.77 6.22
C GLY A 184 26.90 -4.32 7.11
N SER A 185 26.61 -4.72 8.35
CA SER A 185 27.65 -5.18 9.29
C SER A 185 28.25 -6.52 8.90
N GLU A 186 27.44 -7.51 8.52
CA GLU A 186 27.95 -8.84 8.15
C GLU A 186 28.75 -8.81 6.84
N LEU A 187 28.34 -7.97 5.87
CA LEU A 187 29.07 -7.76 4.63
C LEU A 187 30.38 -7.00 4.86
N LEU A 188 30.39 -5.98 5.71
CA LEU A 188 31.60 -5.24 6.08
C LEU A 188 32.58 -6.11 6.89
N ASP A 189 32.08 -6.96 7.80
CA ASP A 189 32.89 -7.90 8.56
C ASP A 189 33.48 -9.00 7.65
N ALA A 190 32.73 -9.48 6.66
CA ALA A 190 33.22 -10.42 5.65
C ALA A 190 34.28 -9.80 4.72
N ILE A 191 34.11 -8.54 4.31
CA ILE A 191 35.09 -7.79 3.50
C ILE A 191 36.36 -7.49 4.31
N ALA A 192 36.22 -7.12 5.59
CA ALA A 192 37.35 -6.91 6.50
C ALA A 192 38.12 -8.21 6.77
N GLY A 193 37.41 -9.34 6.96
CA GLY A 193 38.02 -10.66 7.09
C GLY A 193 38.78 -11.10 5.84
N PHE A 194 38.23 -10.82 4.65
CA PHE A 194 38.89 -11.14 3.37
C PHE A 194 40.12 -10.27 3.11
N THR A 195 40.05 -8.98 3.42
CA THR A 195 41.18 -8.03 3.25
C THR A 195 42.35 -8.39 4.17
N ASN A 196 42.08 -8.75 5.43
CA ASN A 196 43.12 -9.19 6.38
C ASN A 196 43.75 -10.56 6.03
N SER A 197 43.16 -11.32 5.10
CA SER A 197 43.72 -12.59 4.62
C SER A 197 44.65 -12.44 3.42
N LEU A 198 44.73 -11.23 2.86
CA LEU A 198 45.53 -10.87 1.69
C LEU A 198 46.78 -10.03 2.04
N ASP A 199 46.96 -9.69 3.32
CA ASP A 199 48.21 -9.22 3.93
C ASP A 199 48.89 -10.35 4.72
#